data_AF-A0A316U754-F1
#
_entry.id   AF-A0A316U754-F1
#
_cell.length_a   1.000
_cell.length_b   1.000
_cell.length_c   1.000
_cell.angle_alpha   90.00
_cell.angle_beta   90.00
_cell.angle_gamma   90.00
#
_symmetry.space_group_name_H-M   'P 1'
#
loop_
_entity.id
_entity.type
_entity.pdbx_description
1 polymer ?
#
loop_
_entity_poly.entity_id
_entity_poly.type
_entity_poly.pdbx_seq_one_letter_code
_entity_poly.pdbx_strand_id
1 'polypeptide(L)'
;GLGLFSRSPLARGTFICEFAGELISDEETSRRWDEYKALGVGNYILCINEGLPESGDGVRTNIDPTRRGNVARFINHLCPPLTNLIILPVRCDSHLSLLPADVPAPPRAAIFAKRDIAADEELGYDYADASGQMQEEGEGDGEGGKGVTEGRERVEGRTTCRCGSVQCRGWLPSAAHRL
;
A
#
# COMPACT_ATOMS: atom_id res chain seq x y z
N GLY A 1 -4.35 9.34 12.96
CA GLY A 1 -3.94 8.04 13.51
C GLY A 1 -2.51 8.16 13.98
N LEU A 2 -1.79 7.05 14.03
CA LEU A 2 -0.32 7.08 14.12
C LEU A 2 0.28 7.34 12.73
N GLY A 3 1.57 7.66 12.67
CA GLY A 3 2.34 7.87 11.45
C GLY A 3 3.79 7.45 11.66
N LEU A 4 4.53 7.22 10.58
CA LEU A 4 5.96 6.89 10.62
C LEU A 4 6.77 8.07 10.08
N PHE A 5 7.82 8.46 10.78
CA PHE A 5 8.64 9.63 10.47
C PHE A 5 10.12 9.23 10.49
N SER A 6 10.92 9.79 9.58
CA SER A 6 12.37 9.62 9.64
C SER A 6 12.99 10.65 10.57
N ARG A 7 13.93 10.27 11.44
CA ARG A 7 14.64 11.23 12.32
C ARG A 7 15.91 11.82 11.70
N SER A 8 16.28 11.34 10.52
CA SER A 8 17.45 11.78 9.76
C SER A 8 17.06 11.95 8.29
N PRO A 9 17.78 12.79 7.53
CA PRO A 9 17.57 12.86 6.09
C PRO A 9 17.83 11.48 5.45
N LEU A 10 17.02 11.13 4.45
CA LEU A 10 17.19 9.91 3.65
C LEU A 10 17.38 10.33 2.19
N ALA A 11 18.44 9.84 1.56
CA ALA A 11 18.66 10.07 0.13
C ALA A 11 17.69 9.23 -0.71
N ARG A 12 17.36 9.70 -1.91
CA ARG A 12 16.63 8.92 -2.91
C ARG A 12 17.30 7.55 -3.11
N GLY A 13 16.48 6.50 -3.19
CA GLY A 13 16.91 5.11 -3.37
C GLY A 13 17.32 4.42 -2.07
N THR A 14 17.32 5.10 -0.92
CA THR A 14 17.59 4.49 0.38
C THR A 14 16.55 3.43 0.70
N PHE A 15 16.99 2.21 1.01
CA PHE A 15 16.14 1.18 1.60
C PHE A 15 15.75 1.58 3.03
N ILE A 16 14.46 1.50 3.35
CA ILE A 16 13.94 1.93 4.66
C ILE A 16 13.64 0.70 5.52
N CYS A 17 12.71 -0.12 5.05
CA CYS A 17 12.32 -1.37 5.71
C CYS A 17 11.51 -2.24 4.73
N GLU A 18 11.25 -3.47 5.13
CA GLU A 18 10.24 -4.29 4.47
C GLU A 18 8.84 -3.89 4.94
N PHE A 19 7.82 -4.04 4.10
CA PHE A 19 6.45 -4.16 4.57
C PHE A 19 6.25 -5.61 5.01
N ALA A 20 6.42 -5.87 6.31
CA ALA A 20 6.48 -7.22 6.85
C ALA A 20 5.29 -7.52 7.77
N GLY A 21 4.73 -8.71 7.60
CA GLY A 21 3.62 -9.24 8.38
C GLY A 21 3.40 -10.72 8.14
N GLU A 22 2.21 -11.22 8.49
CA GLU A 22 1.81 -12.58 8.17
C GLU A 22 1.60 -12.73 6.66
N LEU A 23 2.19 -13.76 6.05
CA LEU A 23 1.84 -14.16 4.68
C LEU A 23 0.55 -14.95 4.74
N ILE A 24 -0.47 -14.51 4.01
CA ILE A 24 -1.82 -15.09 4.03
C ILE A 24 -2.29 -15.45 2.63
N SER A 25 -3.15 -16.47 2.53
CA SER A 25 -3.75 -16.85 1.25
C SER A 25 -4.81 -15.83 0.80
N ASP A 26 -5.30 -15.97 -0.44
CA ASP A 26 -6.38 -15.12 -0.95
C ASP A 26 -7.71 -15.37 -0.19
N GLU A 27 -7.97 -16.60 0.22
CA GLU A 27 -9.15 -16.94 1.05
C GLU A 27 -9.07 -16.29 2.43
N GLU A 28 -7.89 -16.34 3.07
CA GLU A 28 -7.68 -15.71 4.36
C GLU A 28 -7.70 -14.18 4.25
N THR A 29 -7.22 -13.62 3.14
CA THR A 29 -7.33 -12.19 2.83
C THR A 29 -8.78 -11.75 2.77
N SER A 30 -9.62 -12.51 2.05
CA SER A 30 -11.07 -12.26 1.95
C SER A 30 -11.75 -12.35 3.33
N ARG A 31 -11.45 -13.42 4.08
CA ARG A 31 -12.01 -13.64 5.42
C ARG A 31 -11.65 -12.51 6.39
N ARG A 32 -10.38 -12.08 6.40
CA ARG A 32 -9.91 -10.99 7.27
C ARG A 32 -10.46 -9.63 6.82
N TRP A 33 -10.64 -9.40 5.53
CA TRP A 33 -11.27 -8.19 5.02
C TRP A 33 -12.67 -7.99 5.61
N ASP A 34 -13.51 -9.03 5.56
CA ASP A 34 -14.86 -8.99 6.09
C ASP A 34 -14.87 -8.84 7.62
N GLU A 35 -13.98 -9.56 8.32
CA GLU A 35 -13.77 -9.41 9.77
C GLU A 35 -13.42 -7.97 10.13
N TYR A 36 -12.47 -7.36 9.42
CA TYR A 36 -11.98 -6.01 9.69
C TYR A 36 -13.02 -4.95 9.38
N LYS A 37 -13.75 -5.11 8.29
CA LYS A 37 -14.88 -4.25 7.93
C LYS A 37 -15.98 -4.31 8.99
N ALA A 38 -16.35 -5.50 9.46
CA ALA A 38 -17.36 -5.68 10.50
C ALA A 38 -16.94 -5.07 11.85
N LEU A 39 -15.65 -5.17 12.19
CA LEU A 39 -15.08 -4.60 13.41
C LEU A 39 -14.78 -3.09 13.31
N GLY A 40 -14.87 -2.50 12.12
CA GLY A 40 -14.50 -1.11 11.87
C GLY A 40 -13.01 -0.82 12.08
N VAL A 41 -12.15 -1.84 12.01
CA VAL A 41 -10.70 -1.67 12.09
C VAL A 41 -10.13 -1.40 10.70
N GLY A 42 -9.06 -0.60 10.64
CA GLY A 42 -8.39 -0.30 9.38
C GLY A 42 -7.83 -1.56 8.73
N ASN A 43 -7.90 -1.64 7.40
CA ASN A 43 -7.26 -2.71 6.65
C ASN A 43 -5.82 -2.32 6.27
N TYR A 44 -4.86 -3.16 6.64
CA TYR A 44 -3.44 -2.98 6.39
C TYR A 44 -2.85 -4.03 5.43
N ILE A 45 -3.70 -4.88 4.83
CA ILE A 45 -3.26 -5.94 3.93
C ILE A 45 -2.68 -5.31 2.66
N LEU A 46 -1.42 -5.66 2.37
CA LEU A 46 -0.72 -5.28 1.16
C LEU A 46 -0.64 -6.48 0.22
N CYS A 47 -1.03 -6.28 -1.04
CA CYS A 47 -0.89 -7.27 -2.11
C CYS A 47 0.22 -6.80 -3.05
N ILE A 48 1.29 -7.57 -3.19
CA ILE A 48 2.32 -7.33 -4.22
C ILE A 48 2.22 -8.42 -5.29
N ASN A 49 2.39 -8.01 -6.55
CA ASN A 49 2.44 -8.92 -7.69
C ASN A 49 3.83 -8.85 -8.32
N GLU A 50 4.47 -10.00 -8.48
CA GLU A 50 5.73 -10.14 -9.21
C GLU A 50 5.46 -10.87 -10.52
N GLY A 51 5.78 -10.26 -11.66
CA GLY A 51 5.53 -10.82 -12.99
C GLY A 51 4.57 -9.96 -13.82
N LEU A 52 4.58 -10.15 -15.13
CA LEU A 52 3.67 -9.43 -16.02
C LEU A 52 2.30 -10.11 -16.00
N PRO A 53 1.19 -9.36 -15.82
CA PRO A 53 -0.15 -9.95 -15.82
C PRO A 53 -0.48 -10.72 -17.10
N GLU A 54 0.13 -10.36 -18.23
CA GLU A 54 -0.05 -11.03 -19.53
C GLU A 54 0.60 -12.43 -19.60
N SER A 55 1.56 -12.72 -18.72
CA SER A 55 2.32 -13.96 -18.76
C SER A 55 1.65 -15.13 -18.04
N GLY A 56 0.63 -14.89 -17.20
CA GLY A 56 0.00 -15.92 -16.38
C GLY A 56 0.87 -16.50 -15.25
N ASP A 57 2.19 -16.24 -15.28
CA ASP A 57 3.19 -16.77 -14.34
C ASP A 57 3.48 -15.81 -13.16
N GLY A 58 2.59 -14.84 -12.92
CA GLY A 58 2.76 -13.85 -11.85
C GLY A 58 2.58 -14.45 -10.45
N VAL A 59 3.48 -14.11 -9.52
CA VAL A 59 3.38 -14.48 -8.11
C VAL A 59 2.71 -13.36 -7.32
N ARG A 60 1.49 -13.61 -6.84
CA ARG A 60 0.81 -12.74 -5.87
C ARG A 60 1.24 -13.09 -4.46
N THR A 61 1.59 -12.08 -3.66
CA THR A 61 1.91 -12.24 -2.24
C THR A 61 1.07 -11.26 -1.42
N ASN A 62 0.25 -11.79 -0.51
CA ASN A 62 -0.57 -11.00 0.40
C ASN A 62 0.09 -10.96 1.78
N ILE A 63 0.28 -9.76 2.31
CA ILE A 63 1.00 -9.50 3.57
C ILE A 63 0.07 -8.76 4.52
N ASP A 64 -0.24 -9.36 5.67
CA ASP A 64 -1.08 -8.75 6.70
C ASP A 64 -0.28 -8.45 7.98
N PRO A 65 0.02 -7.17 8.26
CA PRO A 65 0.75 -6.77 9.44
C PRO A 65 -0.15 -6.48 10.65
N THR A 66 -1.46 -6.77 10.59
CA THR A 66 -2.44 -6.33 11.59
C THR A 66 -2.19 -6.95 12.96
N ARG A 67 -1.96 -8.27 13.02
CA ARG A 67 -1.71 -9.00 14.28
C ARG A 67 -0.21 -9.12 14.58
N ARG A 68 0.59 -9.37 13.55
CA ARG A 68 2.06 -9.46 13.62
C ARG A 68 2.63 -8.70 12.44
N GLY A 69 3.27 -7.57 12.70
CA GLY A 69 3.88 -6.75 11.67
C GLY A 69 4.97 -5.85 12.22
N ASN A 70 5.77 -5.28 11.33
CA ASN A 70 6.84 -4.35 11.70
C ASN A 70 6.35 -2.89 11.68
N VAL A 71 7.29 -1.94 11.77
CA VAL A 71 6.99 -0.50 11.79
C VAL A 71 6.30 0.02 10.53
N ALA A 72 6.40 -0.69 9.40
CA ALA A 72 5.81 -0.27 8.13
C ALA A 72 4.28 -0.16 8.19
N ARG A 73 3.61 -0.88 9.10
CA ARG A 73 2.16 -0.81 9.32
C ARG A 73 1.64 0.58 9.74
N PHE A 74 2.55 1.47 10.16
CA PHE A 74 2.23 2.85 10.55
C PHE A 74 2.50 3.87 9.44
N ILE A 75 3.00 3.45 8.28
CA ILE A 75 3.20 4.32 7.13
C ILE A 75 1.82 4.69 6.58
N ASN A 76 1.56 5.99 6.46
CA ASN A 76 0.27 6.50 6.02
C ASN A 76 0.20 6.64 4.49
N HIS A 77 -1.03 6.79 4.02
CA HIS A 77 -1.29 7.19 2.65
C HIS A 77 -0.93 8.67 2.42
N LEU A 78 -0.14 8.93 1.37
CA LEU A 78 0.02 10.25 0.78
C LEU A 78 -0.40 10.22 -0.69
N CYS A 79 -1.16 11.22 -1.15
CA CYS A 79 -1.39 11.40 -2.59
C CYS A 79 -0.16 12.05 -3.23
N PRO A 80 0.14 11.77 -4.52
CA PRO A 80 1.11 12.57 -5.27
C PRO A 80 0.78 14.07 -5.18
N PRO A 81 1.78 14.97 -5.23
CA PRO A 81 3.22 14.70 -5.28
C PRO A 81 3.87 14.45 -3.90
N LEU A 82 3.10 14.37 -2.81
CA LEU A 82 3.65 14.25 -1.45
C LEU A 82 4.28 12.88 -1.15
N THR A 83 3.87 11.83 -1.87
CA THR A 83 4.47 10.49 -1.78
C THR A 83 5.99 10.55 -1.83
N ASN A 84 6.64 9.99 -0.83
CA ASN A 84 8.09 9.92 -0.74
C ASN A 84 8.62 8.48 -0.72
N LEU A 85 7.73 7.49 -0.72
CA LEU A 85 8.05 6.07 -0.74
C LEU A 85 7.61 5.37 -2.02
N ILE A 86 8.31 4.28 -2.35
CA ILE A 86 7.92 3.28 -3.34
C ILE A 86 8.10 1.88 -2.75
N ILE A 87 7.22 0.95 -3.10
CA ILE A 87 7.29 -0.46 -2.68
C ILE A 87 7.65 -1.29 -3.91
N LEU A 88 8.65 -2.15 -3.78
CA LEU A 88 9.12 -3.03 -4.84
C LEU A 88 9.16 -4.48 -4.37
N PRO A 89 8.69 -5.45 -5.17
CA PRO A 89 8.93 -6.87 -4.90
C PRO A 89 10.42 -7.19 -5.05
N VAL A 90 11.02 -7.79 -4.02
CA VAL A 90 12.44 -8.19 -4.01
C VAL A 90 12.56 -9.63 -3.58
N ARG A 91 13.22 -10.45 -4.41
CA ARG A 91 13.66 -11.79 -4.02
C ARG A 91 15.01 -11.71 -3.33
N CYS A 92 15.06 -12.27 -2.14
CA CYS A 92 16.32 -12.47 -1.43
C CYS A 92 16.58 -13.98 -1.39
N ASP A 93 17.80 -14.40 -1.70
CA ASP A 93 18.28 -15.77 -1.55
C ASP A 93 18.42 -16.08 -0.06
N SER A 94 17.30 -16.19 0.64
CA SER A 94 17.28 -16.59 2.04
C SER A 94 16.95 -18.08 2.10
N HIS A 95 17.86 -18.87 2.66
CA HIS A 95 17.68 -20.27 3.08
C HIS A 95 16.54 -20.48 4.12
N LEU A 96 15.72 -19.46 4.37
CA LEU A 96 14.59 -19.46 5.31
C LEU A 96 13.36 -20.21 4.82
N SER A 97 13.47 -20.90 3.69
CA SER A 97 12.43 -21.74 3.16
C SER A 97 12.25 -22.97 4.05
N LEU A 98 11.31 -22.90 4.99
CA LEU A 98 10.58 -24.10 5.44
C LEU A 98 9.79 -24.74 4.27
N LEU A 99 9.74 -24.07 3.11
CA LEU A 99 9.18 -24.62 1.90
C LEU A 99 10.17 -25.61 1.26
N PRO A 100 9.66 -26.60 0.52
CA PRO A 100 10.49 -27.52 -0.27
C PRO A 100 11.49 -26.79 -1.18
N ALA A 101 12.64 -27.41 -1.45
CA ALA A 101 13.74 -26.80 -2.21
C ALA A 101 13.36 -26.42 -3.66
N ASP A 102 12.29 -27.00 -4.19
CA ASP A 102 11.69 -26.76 -5.50
C ASP A 102 10.66 -25.62 -5.50
N VAL A 103 10.29 -25.08 -4.33
CA VAL A 103 9.35 -23.95 -4.21
C VAL A 103 10.15 -22.66 -4.04
N PRO A 104 10.14 -21.75 -5.03
CA PRO A 104 10.82 -20.46 -4.88
C PRO A 104 10.14 -19.64 -3.79
N ALA A 105 10.93 -19.07 -2.88
CA ALA A 105 10.42 -18.23 -1.80
C ALA A 105 9.59 -17.04 -2.37
N PRO A 106 8.49 -16.64 -1.73
CA PRO A 106 7.71 -15.50 -2.20
C PRO A 106 8.55 -14.20 -2.16
N PRO A 107 8.31 -13.24 -3.06
CA PRO A 107 8.97 -11.94 -3.02
C PRO A 107 8.63 -11.20 -1.72
N ARG A 108 9.58 -10.38 -1.27
CA ARG A 108 9.40 -9.47 -0.13
C ARG A 108 8.98 -8.09 -0.62
N ALA A 109 8.06 -7.43 0.09
CA ALA A 109 7.73 -6.03 -0.18
C ALA A 109 8.80 -5.11 0.43
N ALA A 110 9.74 -4.63 -0.37
CA ALA A 110 10.79 -3.72 0.10
C ALA A 110 10.41 -2.26 -0.16
N ILE A 111 10.56 -1.40 0.87
CA ILE A 111 10.21 0.02 0.81
C ILE A 111 11.46 0.86 0.63
N PHE A 112 11.45 1.71 -0.39
CA PHE A 112 12.55 2.62 -0.73
C PHE A 112 12.10 4.08 -0.77
N ALA A 113 13.04 4.99 -0.53
CA ALA A 113 12.83 6.42 -0.75
C ALA A 113 12.74 6.74 -2.26
N LYS A 114 11.61 7.28 -2.70
CA LYS A 114 11.36 7.70 -4.10
C LYS A 114 12.06 9.01 -4.46
N ARG A 115 12.33 9.85 -3.45
CA ARG A 115 13.05 11.13 -3.52
C ARG A 115 13.85 11.32 -2.23
N ASP A 116 14.62 12.41 -2.15
CA ASP A 116 15.21 12.83 -0.89
C ASP A 116 14.11 13.18 0.11
N ILE A 117 14.28 12.75 1.36
CA ILE A 117 13.34 12.91 2.47
C ILE A 117 14.07 13.67 3.59
N ALA A 118 13.47 14.74 4.09
CA ALA A 118 14.05 15.52 5.17
C ALA A 118 13.94 14.78 6.52
N ALA A 119 14.73 15.21 7.50
CA ALA A 119 14.48 14.81 8.89
C ALA A 119 13.11 15.31 9.34
N ASP A 120 12.45 14.49 10.15
CA ASP A 120 11.10 14.67 10.72
C ASP A 120 9.97 14.75 9.68
N GLU A 121 10.24 14.41 8.42
CA GLU A 121 9.22 14.27 7.38
C GLU A 121 8.43 12.96 7.56
N GLU A 122 7.11 13.02 7.39
CA GLU A 122 6.24 11.84 7.42
C GLU A 122 6.53 10.94 6.20
N LEU A 123 6.72 9.66 6.45
CA LEU A 123 6.87 8.65 5.41
C LEU A 123 5.49 8.22 4.91
N GLY A 124 5.32 8.20 3.59
CA GLY A 124 4.06 7.76 2.98
C GLY A 124 4.14 7.41 1.49
N TYR A 125 3.30 6.47 1.09
CA TYR A 125 3.13 6.02 -0.30
C TYR A 125 1.67 6.13 -0.75
N ASP A 126 1.47 5.93 -2.05
CA ASP A 126 0.14 5.83 -2.62
C ASP A 126 -0.40 4.40 -2.43
N TYR A 127 -1.48 4.24 -1.65
CA TYR A 127 -2.08 2.93 -1.39
C TYR A 127 -2.64 2.28 -2.66
N ALA A 128 -3.01 3.06 -3.69
CA ALA A 128 -3.47 2.52 -4.97
C ALA A 128 -2.32 1.88 -5.78
N ASP A 129 -1.15 2.51 -5.76
CA ASP A 129 0.04 2.07 -6.49
C ASP A 129 0.63 0.80 -5.86
N ALA A 130 0.59 0.74 -4.53
CA ALA A 130 1.16 -0.36 -3.76
C ALA A 130 0.34 -1.66 -3.81
N SER A 131 -0.97 -1.60 -4.08
CA SER A 131 -1.85 -2.78 -4.10
C SER A 131 -1.78 -3.59 -5.40
N GLY A 132 -0.93 -3.20 -6.35
CA GLY A 132 -0.83 -3.84 -7.66
C GLY A 132 -2.12 -3.69 -8.49
N GLN A 133 -3.01 -2.78 -8.13
CA GLN A 133 -4.19 -2.46 -8.90
C GLN A 133 -3.77 -1.64 -10.11
N MET A 134 -3.80 -2.26 -11.29
CA MET A 134 -3.77 -1.51 -12.54
C MET A 134 -4.85 -0.44 -12.48
N GLN A 135 -4.51 0.79 -12.87
CA GLN A 135 -5.48 1.83 -13.16
C GLN A 135 -6.31 1.35 -14.34
N GLU A 136 -7.44 0.70 -14.09
CA GLU A 136 -8.52 0.75 -15.06
C GLU A 136 -9.14 2.15 -14.96
N GLU A 137 -8.94 2.93 -16.02
CA GLU A 137 -9.82 4.05 -16.36
C GLU A 137 -11.22 3.48 -16.60
N GLY A 138 -11.95 3.27 -15.50
CA GLY A 138 -13.36 2.91 -15.50
C GLY A 138 -14.19 4.16 -15.33
N GLU A 139 -14.77 4.59 -16.45
CA GLU A 139 -15.78 5.65 -16.58
C GLU A 139 -16.85 5.57 -15.49
N GLY A 140 -17.19 6.75 -14.94
CA GLY A 140 -18.21 6.92 -13.91
C GLY A 140 -18.31 8.38 -13.46
N ASP A 141 -18.70 9.21 -14.43
CA ASP A 141 -19.38 10.50 -14.31
C ASP A 141 -18.62 11.72 -13.75
N GLY A 142 -18.35 12.66 -14.66
CA GLY A 142 -18.65 14.07 -14.38
C GLY A 142 -17.46 14.99 -14.10
N GLU A 143 -16.90 15.52 -15.19
CA GLU A 143 -16.41 16.89 -15.36
C GLU A 143 -15.29 17.43 -14.44
N GLY A 144 -14.14 17.65 -15.09
CA GLY A 144 -13.12 18.54 -14.58
C GLY A 144 -13.56 20.01 -14.57
N GLY A 145 -13.07 20.76 -13.58
CA GLY A 145 -12.97 22.20 -13.70
C GLY A 145 -13.24 22.98 -12.42
N LYS A 146 -12.12 23.47 -11.85
CA LYS A 146 -11.98 24.74 -11.12
C LYS A 146 -12.44 24.79 -9.65
N GLY A 147 -11.54 25.37 -8.86
CA GLY A 147 -11.93 26.30 -7.81
C GLY A 147 -12.12 25.68 -6.43
N VAL A 148 -11.38 26.24 -5.48
CA VAL A 148 -11.60 26.17 -4.04
C VAL A 148 -13.06 26.50 -3.71
N THR A 149 -13.74 25.65 -2.93
CA THR A 149 -14.40 25.97 -1.64
C THR A 149 -15.15 24.73 -1.11
N GLU A 150 -15.09 24.57 0.22
CA GLU A 150 -16.02 23.91 1.15
C GLU A 150 -17.01 22.84 0.62
N GLY A 151 -16.95 21.64 1.23
CA GLY A 151 -18.03 20.65 1.20
C GLY A 151 -17.81 19.49 0.22
N ARG A 152 -16.83 18.61 0.47
CA ARG A 152 -16.80 17.29 -0.19
C ARG A 152 -17.84 16.39 0.49
N GLU A 153 -18.93 16.10 -0.21
CA GLU A 153 -19.90 15.08 0.19
C GLU A 153 -19.20 13.73 0.44
N ARG A 154 -19.62 13.05 1.51
CA ARG A 154 -19.13 11.71 1.82
C ARG A 154 -19.67 10.75 0.75
N VAL A 155 -18.78 10.21 -0.08
CA VAL A 155 -19.10 8.99 -0.82
C VAL A 155 -19.32 7.89 0.21
N GLU A 156 -20.55 7.37 0.32
CA GLU A 156 -20.90 6.33 1.30
C GLU A 156 -19.90 5.18 1.24
N GLY A 157 -19.34 4.82 2.41
CA GLY A 157 -18.41 3.69 2.55
C GLY A 157 -16.94 3.95 2.25
N ARG A 158 -16.52 5.16 1.83
CA ARG A 158 -15.09 5.49 1.64
C ARG A 158 -14.51 6.30 2.79
N THR A 159 -13.29 5.95 3.23
CA THR A 159 -12.56 6.72 4.24
C THR A 159 -11.99 7.99 3.61
N THR A 160 -12.24 9.16 4.22
CA THR A 160 -11.72 10.45 3.74
C THR A 160 -10.19 10.51 3.84
N CYS A 161 -9.52 10.97 2.78
CA CYS A 161 -8.08 11.21 2.78
C CYS A 161 -7.77 12.59 3.38
N ARG A 162 -6.76 12.65 4.26
CA ARG A 162 -6.31 13.88 4.93
C ARG A 162 -4.81 14.14 4.73
N CYS A 163 -4.24 13.68 3.61
CA CYS A 163 -2.80 13.77 3.35
C CYS A 163 -2.27 15.21 3.13
N GLY A 164 -3.16 16.21 2.96
CA GLY A 164 -2.76 17.59 2.71
C GLY A 164 -2.20 17.88 1.31
N SER A 165 -2.16 16.89 0.40
CA SER A 165 -1.71 17.12 -0.98
C SER A 165 -2.66 18.06 -1.72
N VAL A 166 -2.10 18.96 -2.54
CA VAL A 166 -2.85 19.80 -3.47
C VAL A 166 -3.55 19.00 -4.58
N GLN A 167 -3.07 17.78 -4.87
CA GLN A 167 -3.69 16.83 -5.80
C GLN A 167 -4.40 15.69 -5.05
N CYS A 168 -4.89 15.95 -3.82
CA CYS A 168 -5.56 14.94 -3.01
C CYS A 168 -6.88 14.47 -3.65
N ARG A 169 -6.98 13.15 -3.88
CA ARG A 169 -8.21 12.49 -4.36
C ARG A 169 -9.41 12.73 -3.42
N GLY A 170 -9.17 12.89 -2.12
CA GLY A 170 -10.20 13.15 -1.12
C GLY A 170 -10.67 11.91 -0.37
N TRP A 171 -10.34 10.72 -0.85
CA TRP A 171 -10.58 9.45 -0.18
C TRP A 171 -9.31 8.60 -0.19
N LEU A 172 -9.19 7.70 0.80
CA LEU A 172 -8.16 6.67 0.79
C LEU A 172 -8.49 5.67 -0.32
N PRO A 173 -7.53 5.32 -1.19
CA PRO A 173 -7.70 4.17 -2.06
C PRO A 173 -7.88 2.93 -1.19
N SER A 174 -9.09 2.41 -1.14
CA SER A 174 -9.34 1.07 -0.65
C SER A 174 -9.25 0.13 -1.85
N ALA A 175 -8.67 -1.05 -1.65
CA ALA A 175 -8.76 -2.15 -2.61
C ALA A 175 -10.20 -2.73 -2.65
N ALA A 176 -11.19 -1.84 -2.74
CA ALA A 176 -12.58 -2.23 -2.81
C ALA A 176 -12.84 -2.85 -4.19
N HIS A 177 -13.39 -4.07 -4.16
CA HIS A 177 -14.22 -4.70 -5.20
C HIS A 177 -13.66 -5.70 -6.21
N ARG A 178 -12.42 -6.18 -6.15
CA ARG A 178 -11.99 -7.29 -7.04
C ARG A 178 -11.03 -8.27 -6.36
N LEU A 179 -11.61 -9.14 -5.53
CA LEU A 179 -11.12 -10.51 -5.33
C LEU A 179 -12.02 -11.43 -6.17
#